data_AF-A0A8R1DEZ1-F1
#
_entry.id   AF-A0A8R1DEZ1-F1
#
_cell.length_a   1.000
_cell.length_b   1.000
_cell.length_c   1.000
_cell.angle_alpha   90.00
_cell.angle_beta   90.00
_cell.angle_gamma   90.00
#
_symmetry.space_group_name_H-M   'P 1'
#
loop_
_entity.id
_entity.type
_entity.pdbx_description
1 polymer ?
#
loop_
_entity_poly.entity_id
_entity_poly.type
_entity_poly.pdbx_seq_one_letter_code
_entity_poly.pdbx_strand_id
1 'polypeptide(L)'
;MAYSRIARCIASLTNLIFLSIALSLLAITVLSAFNPPKADVSPERVNEYPQYIVTLLLIGCYATFLFVLSLLGLISLCFLNSILLFVFIIGQTAMMFILGISFAFTLTVRKRLHRKLEDEWKHKPSCLEGQTCVPVETFRHSETLLILCLVIFFFFQLIQYAASWYLCERRSSQEKYKLQLQKADEDDE
;
A
#
# COMPACT_ATOMS: atom_id res chain seq x y z
N MET A 1 26.07 -17.57 1.71
CA MET A 1 25.44 -17.00 2.92
C MET A 1 25.12 -15.51 2.81
N ALA A 2 25.94 -14.68 2.15
CA ALA A 2 25.75 -13.23 2.06
C ALA A 2 24.39 -12.79 1.48
N TYR A 3 23.95 -13.36 0.35
CA TYR A 3 22.68 -13.02 -0.30
C TYR A 3 21.44 -13.24 0.58
N SER A 4 21.45 -14.27 1.45
CA SER A 4 20.34 -14.49 2.38
C SER A 4 20.29 -13.45 3.50
N ARG A 5 21.44 -12.93 3.93
CA ARG A 5 21.49 -11.84 4.93
C ARG A 5 20.99 -10.54 4.34
N ILE A 6 21.39 -10.24 3.10
CA ILE A 6 20.93 -9.06 2.35
C ILE A 6 19.41 -9.12 2.14
N ALA A 7 18.87 -10.24 1.65
CA ALA A 7 17.44 -10.41 1.45
C ALA A 7 16.63 -10.25 2.76
N ARG A 8 17.14 -10.78 3.88
CA ARG A 8 16.51 -10.57 5.21
C ARG A 8 16.57 -9.12 5.65
N CYS A 9 17.69 -8.43 5.43
CA CYS A 9 17.84 -7.02 5.76
C CYS A 9 16.85 -6.16 4.95
N ILE A 10 16.78 -6.38 3.64
CA ILE A 10 15.81 -5.71 2.76
C ILE A 10 14.39 -5.98 3.24
N ALA A 11 14.01 -7.25 3.40
CA ALA A 11 12.66 -7.61 3.82
C ALA A 11 12.28 -7.05 5.20
N SER A 12 13.23 -6.99 6.14
CA SER A 12 13.01 -6.38 7.46
C SER A 12 12.80 -4.87 7.34
N LEU A 13 13.70 -4.18 6.63
CA LEU A 13 13.63 -2.73 6.44
C LEU A 13 12.35 -2.31 5.74
N THR A 14 11.97 -2.99 4.65
CA THR A 14 10.73 -2.69 3.92
C THR A 14 9.49 -2.94 4.77
N ASN A 15 9.46 -4.03 5.57
CA ASN A 15 8.36 -4.27 6.49
C ASN A 15 8.25 -3.18 7.57
N LEU A 16 9.38 -2.69 8.11
CA LEU A 16 9.37 -1.61 9.08
C LEU A 16 8.86 -0.29 8.48
N ILE A 17 9.27 0.02 7.24
CA ILE A 17 8.78 1.18 6.50
C ILE A 17 7.26 1.04 6.24
N PHE A 18 6.79 -0.13 5.84
CA PHE A 18 5.36 -0.34 5.60
C PHE A 18 4.55 -0.32 6.90
N LEU A 19 5.12 -0.80 8.00
CA LEU A 19 4.52 -0.71 9.32
C LEU A 19 4.38 0.76 9.77
N SER A 20 5.42 1.58 9.57
CA SER A 20 5.36 3.00 9.92
C SER A 20 4.33 3.74 9.07
N ILE A 21 4.29 3.49 7.75
CA ILE A 21 3.27 4.03 6.85
C ILE A 21 1.86 3.60 7.30
N ALA A 22 1.66 2.33 7.65
CA ALA A 22 0.37 1.84 8.11
C ALA A 22 -0.09 2.53 9.40
N LEU A 23 0.82 2.71 10.37
CA LEU A 23 0.54 3.45 11.60
C LEU A 23 0.20 4.92 11.33
N SER A 24 0.94 5.58 10.44
CA SER A 24 0.64 6.96 10.03
C SER A 24 -0.72 7.06 9.36
N LEU A 25 -1.06 6.15 8.46
CA LEU A 25 -2.37 6.14 7.78
C LEU A 25 -3.52 5.87 8.74
N LEU A 26 -3.36 4.96 9.70
CA LEU A 26 -4.35 4.74 10.76
C LEU A 26 -4.54 6.00 11.61
N ALA A 27 -3.44 6.64 12.04
CA ALA A 27 -3.51 7.89 12.78
C ALA A 27 -4.21 9.00 11.99
N ILE A 28 -3.87 9.17 10.70
CA ILE A 28 -4.53 10.13 9.81
C ILE A 28 -6.01 9.81 9.68
N THR A 29 -6.39 8.54 9.50
CA THR A 29 -7.79 8.13 9.36
C THR A 29 -8.59 8.49 10.61
N VAL A 30 -8.05 8.17 11.79
CA VAL A 30 -8.68 8.48 13.08
C VAL A 30 -8.77 9.99 13.29
N LEU A 31 -7.68 10.73 13.07
CA LEU A 31 -7.68 12.19 13.20
C LEU A 31 -8.66 12.86 12.25
N SER A 32 -8.76 12.39 11.00
CA SER A 32 -9.66 12.92 9.98
C SER A 32 -11.13 12.57 10.25
N ALA A 33 -11.39 11.45 10.93
CA ALA A 33 -12.73 11.09 11.36
C ALA A 33 -13.25 12.04 12.47
N PHE A 34 -12.37 12.45 13.40
CA PHE A 34 -12.74 13.38 14.48
C PHE A 34 -12.64 14.85 14.09
N ASN A 35 -11.66 15.21 13.27
CA ASN A 35 -11.36 16.57 12.83
C ASN A 35 -11.27 16.59 11.30
N PRO A 36 -12.41 16.65 10.58
CA PRO A 36 -12.39 16.67 9.13
C PRO A 36 -11.63 17.91 8.63
N PRO A 37 -10.79 17.76 7.59
CA PRO A 37 -10.01 18.86 7.05
C PRO A 37 -10.92 19.93 6.45
N LYS A 38 -10.41 21.16 6.41
CA LYS A 38 -11.10 22.26 5.72
C LYS A 38 -11.21 21.95 4.23
N ALA A 39 -12.32 22.37 3.64
CA ALA A 39 -12.58 22.17 2.22
C ALA A 39 -11.81 23.20 1.39
N ASP A 40 -10.60 22.84 0.95
CA ASP A 40 -9.79 23.71 0.08
C ASP A 40 -10.11 23.51 -1.42
N VAL A 41 -10.57 22.30 -1.78
CA VAL A 41 -10.88 21.90 -3.17
C VAL A 41 -12.39 21.63 -3.37
N SER A 42 -13.12 21.42 -2.27
CA SER A 42 -14.56 21.18 -2.31
C SER A 42 -15.34 22.47 -2.01
N PRO A 43 -16.46 22.73 -2.70
CA PRO A 43 -17.32 23.88 -2.41
C PRO A 43 -18.06 23.79 -1.08
N GLU A 44 -18.28 22.57 -0.56
CA GLU A 44 -18.99 22.29 0.70
C GLU A 44 -18.05 21.57 1.68
N ARG A 45 -18.47 21.39 2.93
CA ARG A 45 -17.61 20.74 3.93
C ARG A 45 -17.39 19.29 3.54
N VAL A 46 -16.15 18.83 3.65
CA VAL A 46 -15.75 17.50 3.15
C VAL A 46 -16.54 16.37 3.82
N ASN A 47 -16.95 16.57 5.08
CA ASN A 47 -17.74 15.61 5.86
C ASN A 47 -19.21 15.48 5.44
N GLU A 48 -19.72 16.38 4.60
CA GLU A 48 -21.10 16.31 4.07
C GLU A 48 -21.19 15.32 2.90
N TYR A 49 -20.06 15.01 2.26
CA TYR A 49 -20.02 14.04 1.17
C TYR A 49 -19.91 12.60 1.70
N PRO A 50 -20.81 11.69 1.30
CA PRO A 50 -20.70 10.27 1.67
C PRO A 50 -19.39 9.64 1.15
N GLN A 51 -18.85 10.19 0.06
CA GLN A 51 -17.56 9.78 -0.51
C GLN A 51 -16.40 9.98 0.46
N TYR A 52 -16.44 10.99 1.33
CA TYR A 52 -15.40 11.23 2.34
C TYR A 52 -15.38 10.12 3.39
N ILE A 53 -16.54 9.75 3.92
CA ILE A 53 -16.68 8.65 4.90
C ILE A 53 -16.23 7.32 4.27
N VAL A 54 -16.67 7.03 3.04
CA VAL A 54 -16.24 5.84 2.31
C VAL A 54 -14.73 5.83 2.09
N THR A 55 -14.13 6.97 1.75
CA THR A 55 -12.69 7.09 1.54
C THR A 55 -11.92 6.83 2.84
N LEU A 56 -12.35 7.40 3.96
CA LEU A 56 -11.74 7.14 5.27
C LEU A 56 -11.82 5.65 5.65
N LEU A 57 -12.97 5.01 5.43
CA LEU A 57 -13.15 3.59 5.70
C LEU A 57 -12.21 2.73 4.84
N LEU A 58 -12.09 3.05 3.54
CA LEU A 58 -11.18 2.34 2.63
C LEU A 58 -9.71 2.51 3.04
N ILE A 59 -9.28 3.74 3.39
CA ILE A 59 -7.92 4.00 3.87
C ILE A 59 -7.67 3.24 5.18
N GLY A 60 -8.64 3.24 6.11
CA GLY A 60 -8.55 2.50 7.37
C GLY A 60 -8.42 0.99 7.16
N CYS A 61 -9.25 0.40 6.29
CA CYS A 61 -9.16 -1.02 5.94
C CYS A 61 -7.81 -1.36 5.29
N TYR A 62 -7.37 -0.54 4.33
CA TYR A 62 -6.07 -0.71 3.66
C TYR A 62 -4.91 -0.64 4.67
N ALA A 63 -4.91 0.37 5.54
CA ALA A 63 -3.86 0.56 6.54
C ALA A 63 -3.84 -0.57 7.57
N THR A 64 -5.00 -1.05 8.01
CA THR A 64 -5.10 -2.21 8.91
C THR A 64 -4.54 -3.46 8.27
N PHE A 65 -4.89 -3.72 7.00
CA PHE A 65 -4.37 -4.88 6.29
C PHE A 65 -2.86 -4.79 6.05
N LEU A 66 -2.36 -3.61 5.66
CA LEU A 66 -0.92 -3.36 5.53
C LEU A 66 -0.17 -3.55 6.86
N PHE A 67 -0.75 -3.11 7.98
CA PHE A 67 -0.21 -3.29 9.33
C PHE A 67 -0.07 -4.78 9.67
N VAL A 68 -1.16 -5.55 9.54
CA VAL A 68 -1.18 -6.99 9.83
C VAL A 68 -0.19 -7.73 8.94
N LEU A 69 -0.16 -7.40 7.65
CA LEU A 69 0.76 -8.03 6.70
C LEU A 69 2.22 -7.72 7.02
N SER A 70 2.54 -6.47 7.41
CA SER A 70 3.89 -6.06 7.79
C SER A 70 4.37 -6.74 9.07
N LEU A 71 3.48 -6.86 10.07
CA LEU A 71 3.76 -7.65 11.28
C LEU A 71 3.99 -9.13 10.96
N LEU A 72 3.13 -9.73 10.13
CA LEU A 72 3.30 -11.11 9.69
C LEU A 72 4.63 -11.30 8.98
N GLY A 73 5.04 -10.34 8.14
CA GLY A 73 6.34 -10.31 7.48
C GLY A 73 7.49 -10.34 8.48
N LEU A 74 7.49 -9.47 9.49
CA LEU A 74 8.52 -9.44 10.55
C LEU A 74 8.54 -10.74 11.37
N ILE A 75 7.38 -11.23 11.79
CA ILE A 75 7.24 -12.49 12.54
C ILE A 75 7.79 -13.65 11.70
N SER A 76 7.43 -13.74 10.42
CA SER A 76 7.92 -14.80 9.53
C SER A 76 9.45 -14.80 9.39
N LEU A 77 10.09 -13.62 9.45
CA LEU A 77 11.54 -13.52 9.41
C LEU A 77 12.19 -14.06 10.69
N CYS A 78 11.57 -13.82 11.86
CA CYS A 78 12.04 -14.29 13.17
C CYS A 78 11.87 -15.80 13.37
N PHE A 79 10.68 -16.35 13.10
CA PHE A 79 10.36 -17.76 13.41
C PHE A 79 10.92 -18.78 12.41
N LEU A 80 11.67 -18.34 11.38
CA LEU A 80 12.28 -19.17 10.33
C LEU A 80 11.32 -20.14 9.60
N ASN A 81 10.00 -20.00 9.80
CA ASN A 81 8.98 -20.89 9.27
C ASN A 81 8.61 -20.52 7.82
N SER A 82 8.60 -21.51 6.93
CA SER A 82 8.23 -21.34 5.51
C SER A 82 6.75 -21.04 5.28
N ILE A 83 5.85 -21.59 6.11
CA ILE A 83 4.40 -21.42 5.96
C ILE A 83 3.99 -19.96 6.20
N LEU A 84 4.50 -19.33 7.26
CA LEU A 84 4.21 -17.91 7.56
C LEU A 84 4.68 -17.00 6.43
N LEU A 85 5.84 -17.29 5.84
CA LEU A 85 6.39 -16.53 4.73
C LEU A 85 5.58 -16.73 3.44
N PHE A 86 5.04 -17.94 3.22
CA PHE A 86 4.12 -18.22 2.12
C PHE A 86 2.79 -17.46 2.25
N VAL A 87 2.17 -17.48 3.44
CA VAL A 87 0.95 -16.68 3.71
C VAL A 87 1.22 -15.19 3.51
N PHE A 88 2.38 -14.70 3.95
CA PHE A 88 2.82 -13.33 3.70
C PHE A 88 2.91 -13.01 2.20
N ILE A 89 3.50 -13.90 1.38
CA ILE A 89 3.61 -13.72 -0.08
C ILE A 89 2.21 -13.68 -0.74
N ILE A 90 1.27 -14.52 -0.30
CA ILE A 90 -0.11 -14.49 -0.79
C ILE A 90 -0.77 -13.14 -0.45
N GLY A 91 -0.61 -12.67 0.79
CA GLY A 91 -1.12 -11.37 1.21
C GLY A 91 -0.52 -10.21 0.43
N GLN A 92 0.78 -10.25 0.13
CA GLN A 92 1.42 -9.25 -0.73
C GLN A 92 0.90 -9.28 -2.16
N THR A 93 0.66 -10.47 -2.69
CA THR A 93 0.08 -10.65 -4.03
C THR A 93 -1.31 -10.02 -4.10
N ALA A 94 -2.17 -10.30 -3.12
CA ALA A 94 -3.50 -9.69 -3.03
C ALA A 94 -3.43 -8.16 -2.95
N MET A 95 -2.52 -7.60 -2.15
CA MET A 95 -2.29 -6.16 -2.07
C MET A 95 -1.90 -5.56 -3.42
N MET A 96 -0.95 -6.17 -4.12
CA MET A 96 -0.50 -5.69 -5.42
C MET A 96 -1.62 -5.69 -6.45
N PHE A 97 -2.48 -6.71 -6.46
CA PHE A 97 -3.65 -6.75 -7.35
C PHE A 97 -4.63 -5.62 -7.04
N ILE A 98 -4.96 -5.40 -5.76
CA ILE A 98 -5.88 -4.32 -5.35
C ILE A 98 -5.31 -2.95 -5.74
N LEU A 99 -4.01 -2.72 -5.50
CA LEU A 99 -3.33 -1.49 -5.90
C LEU A 99 -3.34 -1.31 -7.43
N GLY A 100 -3.06 -2.36 -8.19
CA GLY A 100 -3.07 -2.32 -9.66
C GLY A 100 -4.45 -1.95 -10.22
N ILE A 101 -5.51 -2.58 -9.71
CA ILE A 101 -6.90 -2.28 -10.08
C ILE A 101 -7.25 -0.82 -9.73
N SER A 102 -6.90 -0.38 -8.51
CA SER A 102 -7.18 0.98 -8.04
C SER A 102 -6.44 2.03 -8.86
N PHE A 103 -5.21 1.75 -9.26
CA PHE A 103 -4.41 2.61 -10.12
C PHE A 103 -5.00 2.72 -11.54
N ALA A 104 -5.36 1.58 -12.15
CA ALA A 104 -6.01 1.56 -13.46
C ALA A 104 -7.36 2.31 -13.45
N PHE A 105 -8.15 2.13 -12.39
CA PHE A 105 -9.40 2.85 -12.20
C PHE A 105 -9.16 4.36 -12.08
N THR A 106 -8.17 4.78 -11.28
CA THR A 106 -7.79 6.20 -11.15
C THR A 106 -7.41 6.80 -12.50
N LEU A 107 -6.60 6.12 -13.31
CA LEU A 107 -6.18 6.61 -14.63
C LEU A 107 -7.34 6.72 -15.63
N THR A 108 -8.27 5.77 -15.62
CA THR A 108 -9.42 5.77 -16.53
C THR A 108 -10.43 6.87 -16.18
N VAL A 109 -10.69 7.08 -14.89
CA VAL A 109 -11.67 8.08 -14.42
C VAL A 109 -11.08 9.50 -14.38
N ARG A 110 -9.76 9.65 -14.36
CA ARG A 110 -9.01 10.92 -14.34
C ARG A 110 -9.62 12.00 -15.22
N LYS A 111 -9.76 11.74 -16.53
CA LYS A 111 -10.27 12.74 -17.49
C LYS A 111 -11.70 13.17 -17.17
N ARG A 112 -12.54 12.25 -16.69
CA ARG A 112 -13.92 12.54 -16.32
C ARG A 112 -13.98 13.36 -15.03
N LEU A 113 -13.09 13.10 -14.08
CA LEU A 113 -13.02 13.80 -12.81
C LEU A 113 -12.57 15.26 -13.00
N HIS A 114 -11.53 15.49 -13.80
CA HIS A 114 -11.03 16.84 -14.11
C HIS A 114 -12.11 17.70 -14.78
N ARG A 115 -12.85 17.15 -15.75
CA ARG A 115 -13.96 17.88 -16.40
C ARG A 115 -15.06 18.26 -15.42
N LYS A 116 -15.51 17.33 -14.57
CA LYS A 116 -16.53 17.61 -13.57
C LYS A 116 -16.10 18.68 -12.57
N LEU A 117 -14.84 18.62 -12.11
CA LEU A 117 -14.30 19.60 -11.18
C LEU A 117 -14.22 20.99 -11.83
N GLU A 118 -13.80 21.06 -13.09
CA GLU A 118 -13.75 22.32 -13.85
C GLU A 118 -15.17 22.91 -14.04
N ASP A 119 -16.16 22.07 -14.40
CA ASP A 119 -17.56 22.50 -14.56
C ASP A 119 -18.16 23.06 -13.25
N GLU A 120 -17.82 22.44 -12.12
CA GLU A 120 -18.33 22.81 -10.79
C GLU A 120 -17.73 24.14 -10.28
N TRP A 121 -16.46 24.41 -10.63
CA TRP A 121 -15.77 25.64 -10.23
C TRP A 121 -15.93 26.80 -11.22
N LYS A 122 -16.33 26.55 -12.47
CA LYS A 122 -16.48 27.56 -13.54
C LYS A 122 -17.43 28.72 -13.19
N HIS A 123 -18.39 28.50 -12.29
CA HIS A 123 -19.41 29.50 -11.92
C HIS A 123 -19.16 30.14 -10.54
N LYS A 124 -18.02 29.83 -9.89
CA LYS A 124 -17.70 30.33 -8.55
C LYS A 124 -16.77 31.55 -8.59
N PRO A 125 -16.90 32.48 -7.64
CA PRO A 125 -16.14 33.74 -7.63
C PRO A 125 -14.62 33.55 -7.56
N SER A 126 -14.16 32.41 -7.04
CA SER A 126 -12.74 32.06 -6.96
C SER A 126 -12.11 31.65 -8.30
N CYS A 127 -12.91 31.43 -9.36
CA CYS A 127 -12.46 31.00 -10.69
C CYS A 127 -13.18 31.76 -11.82
N LEU A 128 -13.19 33.09 -11.73
CA LEU A 128 -13.68 33.98 -12.80
C LEU A 128 -12.87 33.80 -14.10
N GLU A 129 -13.56 33.94 -15.25
CA GLU A 129 -12.97 33.81 -16.58
C GLU A 129 -11.75 34.74 -16.75
N GLY A 130 -10.59 34.14 -17.06
CA GLY A 130 -9.34 34.86 -17.32
C GLY A 130 -8.23 34.70 -16.27
N GLN A 131 -8.48 34.04 -15.12
CA GLN A 131 -7.46 33.72 -14.12
C GLN A 131 -7.31 32.20 -13.91
N THR A 132 -6.12 31.76 -13.47
CA THR A 132 -5.84 30.37 -13.10
C THR A 132 -6.64 29.99 -11.87
N CYS A 133 -7.51 28.98 -12.01
CA CYS A 133 -8.34 28.45 -10.93
C CYS A 133 -7.49 27.67 -9.92
N VAL A 134 -7.12 28.33 -8.81
CA VAL A 134 -6.24 27.79 -7.75
C VAL A 134 -6.70 26.42 -7.20
N PRO A 135 -8.00 26.15 -6.96
CA PRO A 135 -8.46 24.85 -6.47
C PRO A 135 -8.23 23.70 -7.47
N VAL A 136 -8.42 23.95 -8.77
CA VAL A 136 -8.22 22.96 -9.84
C VAL A 136 -6.73 22.65 -10.02
N GLU A 137 -5.88 23.67 -9.94
CA GLU A 137 -4.43 23.49 -10.02
C GLU A 137 -3.88 22.73 -8.80
N THR A 138 -4.38 23.06 -7.60
CA THR A 138 -4.05 22.34 -6.35
C THR A 138 -4.46 20.87 -6.44
N PHE A 139 -5.65 20.59 -6.98
CA PHE A 139 -6.11 19.21 -7.21
C PHE A 139 -5.19 18.45 -8.16
N ARG A 140 -4.82 19.07 -9.29
CA ARG A 140 -3.94 18.45 -10.30
C ARG A 140 -2.53 18.19 -9.77
N HIS A 141 -2.00 19.10 -8.96
CA HIS A 141 -0.71 18.91 -8.29
C HIS A 141 -0.77 17.75 -7.29
N SER A 142 -1.80 17.73 -6.44
CA SER A 142 -2.01 16.67 -5.44
C SER A 142 -2.21 15.30 -6.08
N GLU A 143 -2.95 15.22 -7.18
CA GLU A 143 -3.14 14.00 -7.96
C GLU A 143 -1.80 13.49 -8.52
N THR A 144 -0.98 14.37 -9.09
CA THR A 144 0.32 14.00 -9.67
C THR A 144 1.26 13.48 -8.59
N LEU A 145 1.28 14.13 -7.43
CA LEU A 145 2.07 13.70 -6.27
C LEU A 145 1.59 12.34 -5.75
N LEU A 146 0.28 12.12 -5.67
CA LEU A 146 -0.30 10.83 -5.27
C LEU A 146 0.08 9.71 -6.23
N ILE A 147 0.01 9.96 -7.55
CA ILE A 147 0.44 9.01 -8.58
C ILE A 147 1.93 8.66 -8.41
N LEU A 148 2.78 9.67 -8.21
CA LEU A 148 4.22 9.46 -8.00
C LEU A 148 4.48 8.61 -6.74
N CYS A 149 3.81 8.93 -5.62
CA CYS A 149 3.90 8.17 -4.39
C CYS A 149 3.46 6.72 -4.57
N LEU A 150 2.37 6.46 -5.31
CA LEU A 150 1.90 5.11 -5.60
C LEU A 150 2.91 4.30 -6.42
N VAL A 151 3.55 4.92 -7.41
CA VAL A 151 4.59 4.26 -8.23
C VAL A 151 5.80 3.90 -7.37
N ILE A 152 6.27 4.83 -6.53
CA ILE A 152 7.38 4.58 -5.60
C ILE A 152 7.01 3.44 -4.62
N PHE A 153 5.81 3.47 -4.06
CA PHE A 153 5.32 2.45 -3.14
C PHE A 153 5.25 1.07 -3.81
N PHE A 154 4.72 1.00 -5.03
CA PHE A 154 4.64 -0.23 -5.80
C PHE A 154 6.04 -0.80 -6.10
N PHE A 155 7.01 0.06 -6.42
CA PHE A 155 8.39 -0.35 -6.64
C PHE A 155 9.02 -0.98 -5.39
N PHE A 156 8.86 -0.36 -4.22
CA PHE A 156 9.31 -0.95 -2.96
C PHE A 156 8.62 -2.28 -2.65
N GLN A 157 7.34 -2.40 -3.00
CA GLN A 157 6.59 -3.63 -2.80
C GLN A 157 7.08 -4.76 -3.70
N LEU A 158 7.48 -4.48 -4.95
CA LEU A 158 8.13 -5.45 -5.83
C LEU A 158 9.48 -5.93 -5.27
N ILE A 159 10.30 -5.01 -4.75
CA ILE A 159 11.59 -5.37 -4.13
C ILE A 159 11.35 -6.30 -2.94
N GLN A 160 10.40 -5.96 -2.07
CA GLN A 160 10.06 -6.79 -0.93
C GLN A 160 9.52 -8.15 -1.35
N TYR A 161 8.66 -8.19 -2.37
CA TYR A 161 8.11 -9.42 -2.92
C TYR A 161 9.22 -10.34 -3.42
N ALA A 162 10.16 -9.82 -4.21
CA ALA A 162 11.30 -10.58 -4.71
C ALA A 162 12.20 -11.10 -3.58
N ALA A 163 12.47 -10.28 -2.57
CA ALA A 163 13.26 -10.68 -1.41
C ALA A 163 12.57 -11.80 -0.59
N SER A 164 11.27 -11.66 -0.35
CA SER A 164 10.47 -12.65 0.39
C SER A 164 10.32 -13.94 -0.40
N TRP A 165 10.11 -13.87 -1.71
CA TRP A 165 10.06 -15.04 -2.60
C TRP A 165 11.38 -15.83 -2.53
N TYR A 166 12.51 -15.16 -2.71
CA TYR A 166 13.84 -15.77 -2.63
C TYR A 166 14.08 -16.45 -1.26
N LEU A 167 13.69 -15.79 -0.17
CA LEU A 167 13.81 -16.36 1.17
C LEU A 167 12.90 -17.58 1.38
N CYS A 168 11.70 -17.56 0.80
CA CYS A 168 10.73 -18.65 0.89
C CYS A 168 11.23 -19.89 0.16
N GLU A 169 11.67 -19.73 -1.08
CA GLU A 169 12.24 -20.81 -1.89
C GLU A 169 13.44 -21.43 -1.18
N ARG A 170 14.38 -20.60 -0.70
CA ARG A 170 15.57 -21.07 0.02
C ARG A 170 15.21 -21.85 1.28
N ARG A 171 14.25 -21.38 2.09
CA ARG A 171 13.82 -22.08 3.31
C ARG A 171 13.11 -23.38 2.98
N SER A 172 12.22 -23.37 1.99
CA SER A 172 11.52 -24.58 1.55
C SER A 172 12.48 -25.65 1.05
N SER A 173 13.50 -25.29 0.27
CA SER A 173 14.53 -26.26 -0.18
C SER A 173 15.34 -26.81 0.98
N GLN A 174 15.66 -26.00 2.00
CA GLN A 174 16.35 -26.47 3.20
C GLN A 174 15.50 -27.42 4.05
N GLU A 175 14.20 -27.15 4.19
CA GLU A 175 13.27 -28.02 4.90
C GLU A 175 13.10 -29.35 4.17
N LYS A 176 12.94 -29.33 2.84
CA LYS A 176 12.87 -30.55 2.01
C LYS A 176 14.13 -31.40 2.13
N TYR A 177 15.31 -30.78 2.08
CA TYR A 177 16.58 -31.49 2.21
C TYR A 177 16.74 -32.14 3.58
N LYS A 178 16.34 -31.46 4.66
CA LYS A 178 16.35 -32.03 6.01
C LYS A 178 15.42 -33.24 6.15
N LEU A 179 14.21 -33.14 5.59
CA LEU A 179 13.25 -34.25 5.61
C LEU A 179 13.75 -35.46 4.80
N GLN A 180 14.49 -35.24 3.71
CA GLN A 180 15.09 -36.32 2.93
C GLN A 180 16.24 -37.00 3.70
N LEU A 181 17.07 -36.24 4.41
CA LEU A 181 18.10 -36.82 5.27
C LEU A 181 17.50 -37.66 6.40
N GLN A 182 16.48 -37.13 7.09
CA GLN A 182 15.82 -37.87 8.18
C GLN A 182 15.22 -39.19 7.71
N LYS A 183 14.64 -39.23 6.50
CA LYS A 183 14.13 -40.48 5.92
C LYS A 183 15.24 -41.46 5.55
N ALA A 184 16.37 -40.97 5.03
CA ALA A 184 17.50 -41.84 4.73
C ALA A 184 18.08 -42.45 6.02
N ASP A 185 18.18 -41.67 7.09
CA ASP A 185 18.61 -42.17 8.41
C ASP A 185 17.61 -43.17 9.01
N GLU A 186 16.30 -42.99 8.81
CA GLU A 186 15.25 -43.93 9.26
C GLU A 186 15.19 -45.23 8.43
N ASP A 187 15.56 -45.19 7.15
CA ASP A 187 15.56 -46.37 6.27
C ASP A 187 16.81 -47.26 6.46
N ASP A 188 17.87 -46.75 7.09
CA ASP A 188 19.13 -47.45 7.37
C ASP A 188 19.20 -48.12 8.77
N GLU A 189 18.19 -47.92 9.64
CA GLU A 189 18.01 -48.60 10.96
C GLU A 189 17.11 -49.86 10.87
#